data_AF-A0A6G6BKX2-F1
#
_entry.id   AF-A0A6G6BKX2-F1
#
_cell.length_a   1.000
_cell.length_b   1.000
_cell.length_c   1.000
_cell.angle_alpha   90.00
_cell.angle_beta   90.00
_cell.angle_gamma   90.00
#
_symmetry.space_group_name_H-M   'P 1'
#
loop_
_entity.id
_entity.type
_entity.pdbx_description
1 polymer ?
#
loop_
_entity_poly.entity_id
_entity_poly.type
_entity_poly.pdbx_seq_one_letter_code
_entity_poly.pdbx_strand_id
1 'polypeptide(L)'
;MEIIGIVKKLFEIQKFGNGFRKRELVITTEEPYPQNILIEFIQSKIDLLESIKLKDKIKVFINIKGREWKNSEGMIKYFNSIQGWKIENISLSSDDFDDLPF
;
A
#
# COMPACT_ATOMS: atom_id res chain seq x y z
N MET A 1 -7.18 8.67 -5.92
CA MET A 1 -7.61 8.14 -4.61
C MET A 1 -6.38 7.93 -3.76
N GLU A 2 -6.52 8.04 -2.44
CA GLU A 2 -5.44 7.84 -1.48
C GLU A 2 -5.92 7.11 -0.23
N ILE A 3 -4.98 6.48 0.46
CA ILE A 3 -5.20 5.90 1.79
C ILE A 3 -4.09 6.40 2.70
N ILE A 4 -4.46 6.85 3.89
CA ILE A 4 -3.53 7.25 4.95
C ILE A 4 -3.59 6.21 6.06
N GLY A 5 -2.42 5.82 6.56
CA GLY A 5 -2.36 4.90 7.70
C GLY A 5 -0.95 4.51 8.09
N ILE A 6 -0.89 3.57 9.03
CA ILE A 6 0.36 3.08 9.62
C ILE A 6 0.76 1.78 8.93
N VAL A 7 2.04 1.68 8.53
CA VAL A 7 2.60 0.47 7.94
C VAL A 7 2.61 -0.67 8.96
N LYS A 8 1.77 -1.67 8.73
CA LYS A 8 1.64 -2.85 9.59
C LYS A 8 2.55 -3.99 9.16
N LYS A 9 2.70 -4.20 7.84
CA LYS A 9 3.51 -5.29 7.29
C LYS A 9 4.07 -4.91 5.93
N LEU A 10 5.32 -5.30 5.69
CA LEU A 10 5.97 -5.23 4.39
C LEU A 10 6.36 -6.64 3.98
N PHE A 11 5.93 -7.07 2.80
CA PHE A 11 6.23 -8.40 2.27
C PHE A 11 7.51 -8.40 1.43
N GLU A 12 8.03 -9.60 1.18
CA GLU A 12 9.14 -9.81 0.26
C GLU A 12 8.74 -9.53 -1.19
N ILE A 13 9.74 -9.25 -2.04
CA ILE A 13 9.52 -9.07 -3.48
C ILE A 13 9.24 -10.42 -4.12
N GLN A 14 8.04 -10.57 -4.68
CA GLN A 14 7.64 -11.73 -5.46
C GLN A 14 8.06 -11.53 -6.92
N LYS A 15 8.72 -12.55 -7.50
CA LYS A 15 9.14 -12.59 -8.89
C LYS A 15 8.35 -13.67 -9.62
N PHE A 16 7.78 -13.33 -10.76
CA PHE A 16 6.99 -14.23 -11.60
C PHE A 16 7.71 -14.48 -12.93
N GLY A 17 7.38 -15.58 -13.60
CA GLY A 17 7.83 -15.82 -14.98
C GLY A 17 7.45 -14.64 -15.88
N ASN A 18 8.36 -14.21 -16.75
CA ASN A 18 8.29 -13.00 -17.60
C ASN A 18 8.87 -11.72 -16.97
N GLY A 19 9.61 -11.82 -15.88
CA GLY A 19 10.24 -10.65 -15.24
C GLY A 19 9.24 -9.74 -14.53
N PHE A 20 7.99 -10.18 -14.38
CA PHE A 20 7.02 -9.47 -13.57
C PHE A 20 7.40 -9.55 -12.10
N ARG A 21 7.50 -8.39 -11.46
CA ARG A 21 7.82 -8.27 -10.05
C ARG A 21 6.67 -7.55 -9.35
N LYS A 22 6.36 -8.00 -8.13
CA LYS A 22 5.38 -7.38 -7.24
C LYS A 22 5.91 -7.38 -5.81
N ARG A 23 5.63 -6.32 -5.07
CA ARG A 23 5.82 -6.27 -3.62
C ARG A 23 4.53 -5.75 -2.98
N GLU A 24 4.24 -6.22 -1.79
CA GLU A 24 2.99 -5.91 -1.10
C GLU A 24 3.26 -5.29 0.28
N LEU A 25 2.33 -4.46 0.70
CA LEU A 25 2.37 -3.66 1.91
C LEU A 25 0.97 -3.70 2.53
N VAL A 26 0.87 -3.92 3.85
CA VAL A 26 -0.38 -3.73 4.60
C VAL A 26 -0.28 -2.44 5.40
N ILE A 27 -1.23 -1.55 5.18
CA ILE A 27 -1.45 -0.38 6.03
C ILE A 27 -2.70 -0.57 6.89
N THR A 28 -2.66 -0.03 8.10
CA THR A 28 -3.82 0.08 8.99
C THR A 28 -4.30 1.52 8.99
N THR A 29 -5.56 1.75 8.59
CA THR A 29 -6.17 3.10 8.62
C THR A 29 -6.38 3.60 10.05
N GLU A 30 -6.40 4.92 10.25
CA GLU A 30 -6.53 5.56 11.57
C GLU A 30 -7.94 6.09 11.86
N GLU A 31 -8.95 5.53 11.20
CA GLU A 31 -10.36 5.86 11.40
C GLU A 31 -10.93 5.11 12.62
N PRO A 32 -12.13 5.48 13.13
CA PRO A 32 -12.76 4.81 14.28
C PRO A 32 -12.91 3.28 14.14
N TYR A 33 -12.92 2.77 12.91
CA TYR A 33 -12.91 1.34 12.59
C TYR A 33 -11.71 0.99 11.70
N PRO A 34 -10.52 0.81 12.28
CA PRO A 34 -9.29 0.56 11.53
C PRO A 34 -9.41 -0.64 10.60
N GLN A 35 -9.07 -0.43 9.33
CA GLN A 35 -9.04 -1.47 8.30
C GLN A 35 -7.59 -1.81 7.95
N ASN A 36 -7.29 -3.09 7.81
CA ASN A 36 -6.01 -3.55 7.29
C ASN A 36 -6.13 -3.72 5.77
N ILE A 37 -5.47 -2.84 5.01
CA ILE A 37 -5.59 -2.79 3.56
C ILE A 37 -4.28 -3.27 2.94
N LEU A 38 -4.38 -4.33 2.13
CA LEU A 38 -3.27 -4.83 1.32
C LEU A 38 -3.14 -4.01 0.04
N ILE A 39 -1.96 -3.45 -0.19
CA ILE A 39 -1.64 -2.65 -1.37
C ILE A 39 -0.49 -3.31 -2.11
N GLU A 40 -0.64 -3.48 -3.42
CA GLU A 40 0.41 -4.00 -4.30
C GLU A 40 1.15 -2.88 -5.05
N PHE A 41 2.46 -3.06 -5.16
CA PHE A 41 3.37 -2.25 -5.96
C PHE A 41 4.02 -3.16 -7.00
N ILE A 42 3.94 -2.78 -8.27
CA ILE A 42 4.41 -3.59 -9.39
C ILE A 42 5.58 -2.91 -10.10
N GLN A 43 6.49 -3.70 -10.65
CA GLN A 43 7.58 -3.21 -11.50
C GLN A 43 8.39 -2.07 -10.84
N SER A 44 8.54 -0.92 -11.50
CA SER A 44 9.29 0.24 -11.01
C SER A 44 8.69 0.90 -9.77
N LYS A 45 7.44 0.57 -9.41
CA LYS A 45 6.81 1.10 -8.19
C LYS A 45 7.25 0.35 -6.93
N ILE A 46 7.89 -0.81 -7.07
CA ILE A 46 8.43 -1.56 -5.94
C ILE A 46 9.51 -0.75 -5.21
N ASP A 47 10.30 0.01 -5.95
CA ASP A 47 11.43 0.79 -5.42
C ASP A 47 10.96 1.87 -4.43
N LEU A 48 9.69 2.31 -4.53
CA LEU A 48 9.06 3.22 -3.55
C LEU A 48 9.00 2.64 -2.13
N LEU A 49 9.10 1.32 -1.99
CA LEU A 49 9.03 0.62 -0.70
C LEU A 49 10.40 0.40 -0.06
N GLU A 50 11.50 0.80 -0.70
CA GLU A 50 12.85 0.59 -0.16
C GLU A 50 13.11 1.42 1.11
N SER A 51 12.56 2.64 1.17
CA SER A 51 12.73 3.53 2.32
C SER A 51 11.64 3.38 3.40
N ILE A 52 10.68 2.49 3.20
CA ILE A 52 9.51 2.34 4.08
C ILE A 52 9.78 1.32 5.17
N LYS A 53 9.48 1.68 6.42
CA LYS A 53 9.66 0.84 7.60
C LYS A 53 8.32 0.51 8.25
N LEU A 54 8.33 -0.54 9.06
CA LEU A 54 7.18 -0.86 9.93
C LEU A 54 6.92 0.33 10.87
N LYS A 55 5.63 0.59 11.13
CA LYS A 55 5.11 1.69 11.95
C LYS A 55 5.23 3.09 11.34
N ASP A 56 5.78 3.24 10.13
CA ASP A 56 5.74 4.54 9.45
C ASP A 56 4.29 4.94 9.16
N LYS A 57 3.98 6.23 9.38
CA LYS A 57 2.72 6.82 8.96
C LYS A 57 2.89 7.38 7.55
N ILE A 58 2.12 6.86 6.60
CA ILE A 58 2.28 7.17 5.18
C ILE A 58 0.93 7.48 4.53
N LYS A 59 0.98 8.28 3.48
CA LYS A 59 -0.11 8.42 2.50
C LYS A 59 0.27 7.66 1.23
N VAL A 60 -0.57 6.74 0.81
CA VAL A 60 -0.39 5.96 -0.41
C VAL A 60 -1.44 6.37 -1.43
N PHE A 61 -0.99 6.81 -2.61
CA PHE A 61 -1.88 7.05 -3.74
C PHE A 61 -2.12 5.74 -4.47
N ILE A 62 -3.40 5.44 -4.69
CA ILE A 62 -3.84 4.14 -5.18
C ILE A 62 -4.71 4.25 -6.44
N ASN A 63 -4.75 3.16 -7.17
CA ASN A 63 -5.77 2.83 -8.17
C ASN A 63 -6.46 1.53 -7.78
N ILE A 64 -7.78 1.47 -7.95
CA ILE A 64 -8.55 0.22 -7.79
C ILE A 64 -8.69 -0.40 -9.18
N LYS A 65 -8.29 -1.66 -9.31
CA LYS A 65 -8.33 -2.42 -10.56
C LYS A 65 -9.22 -3.64 -10.38
N GLY A 66 -10.22 -3.78 -11.24
CA GLY A 66 -11.03 -5.00 -11.37
C GLY A 66 -10.39 -5.96 -12.36
N ARG A 67 -10.44 -7.26 -12.04
CA ARG A 67 -10.07 -8.33 -12.97
C ARG A 67 -11.16 -9.39 -12.99
N GLU A 68 -11.55 -9.78 -14.20
CA GLU A 68 -12.38 -10.96 -14.42
C GLU A 68 -11.47 -12.17 -14.46
N TRP A 69 -11.83 -13.21 -13.72
CA TRP A 69 -11.15 -14.49 -13.73
C TRP A 69 -12.15 -15.61 -13.92
N LYS A 70 -11.94 -16.41 -14.96
CA LYS A 70 -12.74 -17.59 -15.25
C LYS A 70 -12.03 -18.83 -14.71
N ASN A 71 -12.71 -19.60 -13.88
CA ASN A 71 -12.17 -20.87 -13.39
C ASN A 71 -12.27 -21.97 -14.47
N SER A 72 -11.62 -23.12 -14.23
CA SER A 72 -11.63 -24.28 -15.14
C SER A 72 -13.03 -24.86 -15.40
N GLU A 73 -14.00 -24.58 -14.52
CA GLU A 73 -15.39 -25.03 -14.60
C GLU A 73 -16.28 -24.03 -15.37
N GLY A 74 -15.71 -22.92 -15.84
CA GLY A 74 -16.40 -21.91 -16.61
C GLY A 74 -17.12 -20.83 -15.80
N MET A 75 -17.05 -20.87 -14.47
CA MET A 75 -17.58 -19.83 -13.60
C MET A 75 -16.70 -18.58 -13.62
N ILE A 76 -17.33 -17.42 -13.79
CA ILE A 76 -16.68 -16.11 -13.76
C ILE A 76 -16.67 -15.58 -12.32
N LYS A 77 -15.50 -15.17 -11.84
CA LYS A 77 -15.30 -14.44 -10.57
C LYS A 77 -14.64 -13.10 -10.84
N TYR A 78 -15.04 -12.08 -10.08
CA TYR A 78 -14.42 -10.76 -10.13
C TYR A 78 -13.53 -10.56 -8.91
N PHE A 79 -12.33 -10.03 -9.15
CA PHE A 79 -11.40 -9.69 -8.10
C PHE A 79 -11.01 -8.22 -8.20
N ASN A 80 -10.85 -7.58 -7.05
CA ASN A 80 -10.29 -6.25 -6.95
C ASN A 80 -8.82 -6.33 -6.52
N SER A 81 -8.04 -5.39 -7.02
CA SER A 81 -6.65 -5.13 -6.63
C SER A 81 -6.50 -3.66 -6.33
N ILE A 82 -5.79 -3.35 -5.25
CA ILE A 82 -5.45 -1.97 -4.86
C ILE A 82 -3.98 -1.77 -5.19
N GLN A 83 -3.70 -0.96 -6.20
CA GLN A 83 -2.36 -0.75 -6.71
C GLN A 83 -1.83 0.62 -6.32
N GLY A 84 -0.73 0.64 -5.57
CA GLY A 84 -0.02 1.86 -5.19
C GLY A 84 0.87 2.38 -6.31
N TRP A 85 0.92 3.71 -6.49
CA TRP A 85 1.75 4.33 -7.53
C TRP A 85 2.60 5.52 -7.05
N LYS A 86 2.31 6.05 -5.84
CA LYS A 86 3.07 7.09 -5.14
C LYS A 86 2.90 6.92 -3.62
N ILE A 87 3.93 7.24 -2.86
CA ILE A 87 3.92 7.27 -1.39
C ILE A 87 4.43 8.65 -0.93
N GLU A 88 3.79 9.22 0.08
CA GLU A 88 4.27 10.38 0.82
C GLU A 88 4.45 9.97 2.29
N ASN A 89 5.62 10.22 2.85
CA ASN A 89 5.84 10.05 4.28
C ASN A 89 5.16 11.19 5.02
N ILE A 90 4.34 10.83 6.01
CA ILE A 90 3.76 11.77 6.97
C ILE A 90 4.66 11.70 8.20
N SER A 91 5.88 12.19 8.07
CA SER A 91 6.70 12.46 9.24
C SER A 91 6.02 13.57 10.03
N LEU A 92 5.84 13.39 11.34
CA LEU A 92 5.75 14.57 12.22
C LEU A 92 7.09 15.29 12.06
N SER A 93 7.09 16.41 11.34
CA SER A 93 8.18 17.36 11.41
C SER A 93 8.33 17.77 12.87
N SER A 94 9.56 17.67 13.40
CA SER A 94 9.93 18.16 14.72
C SER A 94 9.66 19.66 14.91
N ASP A 95 9.35 20.39 13.84
CA ASP A 95 9.01 21.82 13.86
C ASP A 95 7.63 22.13 14.49
N ASP A 96 6.72 21.15 14.64
CA ASP A 96 5.41 21.38 15.27
C ASP A 96 5.46 21.38 16.81
N PHE A 97 6.59 20.98 17.42
CA PHE A 97 6.76 20.95 18.88
C PHE A 97 7.24 22.28 19.47
N ASP A 98 7.81 23.17 18.66
CA ASP A 98 8.38 24.45 19.13
C ASP A 98 7.31 25.57 19.30
N ASP A 99 6.06 25.34 18.86
CA ASP A 99 4.99 26.35 18.86
C ASP A 99 3.90 26.12 19.92
N LEU A 100 4.15 25.26 20.91
CA LEU A 100 3.25 25.04 22.03
C LEU A 100 3.54 26.04 23.18
N PRO A 101 2.59 26.95 23.51
CA PRO A 101 2.73 27.74 24.72
C PRO A 101 2.58 26.81 25.93
N PHE A 102 3.56 26.85 26.83
CA PHE A 102 3.52 26.21 28.15
C PHE A 102 2.26 26.57 28.94
#